data_AF-A0A3B1JZJ0-F1
#
_entry.id   AF-A0A3B1JZJ0-F1
#
_cell.length_a   1.000
_cell.length_b   1.000
_cell.length_c   1.000
_cell.angle_alpha   90.00
_cell.angle_beta   90.00
_cell.angle_gamma   90.00
#
_symmetry.space_group_name_H-M   'P 1'
#
loop_
_entity.id
_entity.type
_entity.pdbx_description
1 polymer ?
#
loop_
_entity_poly.entity_id
_entity_poly.type
_entity_poly.pdbx_seq_one_letter_code
_entity_poly.pdbx_strand_id
1 'polypeptide(L)'
;HTFIYSYILVLILATCPIAMEFPLDMAENSVDDSYEGCRDAMEKLVVSKYIKQERKNTPGFAAAWKNALNKSCSEENKFKNQSAAIYLYTGNPAINKKCSYIEFNAATRKGKAAYKSNSFQFYTLFFYLTDAVQQLK
;
A
#
# COMPACT_ATOMS: atom_id res chain seq x y z
N HIS A 1 46.66 24.91 -10.44
CA HIS A 1 45.91 23.64 -10.42
C HIS A 1 45.58 23.14 -9.02
N THR A 2 46.49 23.21 -8.04
CA THR A 2 46.30 22.69 -6.67
C THR A 2 45.21 23.39 -5.85
N PHE A 3 45.01 24.69 -6.05
CA PHE A 3 43.98 25.47 -5.34
C PHE A 3 42.54 25.10 -5.71
N ILE A 4 42.29 24.61 -6.93
CA ILE A 4 40.96 24.23 -7.40
C ILE A 4 40.50 22.92 -6.72
N TYR A 5 41.41 21.95 -6.59
CA TYR A 5 41.12 20.69 -5.92
C TYR A 5 40.85 20.86 -4.42
N SER A 6 41.53 21.80 -3.77
CA SER A 6 41.29 22.12 -2.36
C SER A 6 39.90 22.71 -2.12
N TYR A 7 39.41 23.59 -3.02
CA TYR A 7 38.08 24.19 -2.92
C TYR A 7 36.96 23.16 -3.16
N ILE A 8 37.17 22.24 -4.10
CA ILE A 8 36.21 21.14 -4.38
C ILE A 8 36.13 20.17 -3.19
N LEU A 9 37.24 19.87 -2.51
CA LEU A 9 37.26 18.98 -1.34
C LEU A 9 36.52 19.58 -0.13
N VAL A 10 36.61 20.90 0.08
CA VAL A 10 35.90 21.61 1.16
C VAL A 10 34.39 21.64 0.92
N LEU A 11 33.95 21.75 -0.35
CA LEU A 11 32.52 21.70 -0.69
C LEU A 11 31.88 20.32 -0.47
N ILE A 12 32.64 19.23 -0.60
CA ILE A 12 32.15 17.86 -0.40
C ILE A 12 32.02 17.51 1.10
N LEU A 13 32.85 18.11 1.96
CA LEU A 13 32.80 17.89 3.42
C LEU A 13 31.70 18.71 4.13
N ALA A 14 31.14 19.74 3.50
CA ALA A 14 30.15 20.63 4.10
C ALA A 14 28.69 20.22 3.88
N THR A 15 28.41 19.24 3.01
CA THR A 15 27.05 18.70 2.85
C THR A 15 26.86 17.50 3.75
N CYS A 16 26.73 17.75 5.06
CA CYS A 16 26.07 16.79 5.93
C CYS A 16 24.63 16.66 5.42
N PRO A 17 24.19 15.50 4.91
CA PRO A 17 22.78 15.34 4.55
C PRO A 17 22.00 15.52 5.85
N ILE A 18 21.24 16.63 5.93
CA ILE A 18 20.33 16.87 7.04
C ILE A 18 19.43 15.64 7.12
N ALA A 19 19.57 14.88 8.21
CA ALA A 19 18.69 13.75 8.46
C ALA A 19 17.26 14.29 8.44
N MET A 20 16.45 13.83 7.49
CA MET A 20 15.06 14.23 7.39
C MET A 20 14.34 13.64 8.59
N GLU A 21 14.14 14.44 9.64
CA GLU A 21 13.40 14.03 10.82
C GLU A 21 11.91 13.92 10.44
N PHE A 22 11.34 12.73 10.63
CA PHE A 22 9.91 12.50 10.52
C PHE A 22 9.34 12.41 11.93
N PRO A 23 8.80 13.51 12.50
CA PRO A 23 8.21 13.47 13.81
C PRO A 23 7.04 12.48 13.82
N LEU A 24 6.92 11.73 14.92
CA LEU A 24 5.75 10.89 15.14
C LEU A 24 4.53 11.77 15.40
N ASP A 25 3.44 11.48 14.71
CA ASP A 25 2.14 12.12 14.88
C ASP A 25 1.04 11.06 14.98
N MET A 26 -0.22 11.49 15.12
CA MET A 26 -1.39 10.60 15.14
C MET A 26 -1.81 10.12 13.74
N ALA A 27 -1.00 10.37 12.71
CA ALA A 27 -1.25 10.01 11.31
C ALA A 27 -2.63 10.49 10.80
N GLU A 28 -3.02 11.74 11.10
CA GLU A 28 -4.36 12.28 10.81
C GLU A 28 -4.76 12.27 9.33
N ASN A 29 -3.79 12.13 8.42
CA ASN A 29 -3.98 12.09 6.98
C ASN A 29 -3.96 10.66 6.39
N SER A 30 -3.83 9.65 7.25
CA SER A 30 -3.80 8.26 6.83
C SER A 30 -5.20 7.70 6.54
N VAL A 31 -5.24 6.56 5.85
CA VAL A 31 -6.44 5.73 5.73
C VAL A 31 -6.35 4.67 6.81
N ASP A 32 -7.28 4.69 7.76
CA ASP A 32 -7.22 3.93 9.01
C ASP A 32 -8.56 3.24 9.38
N ASP A 33 -9.47 3.07 8.40
CA ASP A 33 -10.76 2.44 8.64
C ASP A 33 -10.62 0.99 9.15
N SER A 34 -11.27 0.73 10.29
CA SER A 34 -11.38 -0.60 10.90
C SER A 34 -12.53 -1.43 10.33
N TYR A 35 -13.47 -0.82 9.60
CA TYR A 35 -14.70 -1.46 9.10
C TYR A 35 -15.61 -2.08 10.18
N GLU A 36 -15.44 -1.69 11.44
CA GLU A 36 -16.32 -2.13 12.51
C GLU A 36 -17.75 -1.65 12.27
N GLY A 37 -18.72 -2.57 12.31
CA GLY A 37 -20.12 -2.29 12.01
C GLY A 37 -20.47 -2.08 10.53
N CYS A 38 -19.48 -2.05 9.61
CA CYS A 38 -19.73 -1.86 8.18
C CYS A 38 -18.98 -2.84 7.25
N ARG A 39 -18.34 -3.88 7.81
CA ARG A 39 -17.61 -4.92 7.07
C ARG A 39 -18.36 -5.46 5.85
N ASP A 40 -19.58 -5.97 6.02
CA ASP A 40 -20.35 -6.59 4.92
C ASP A 40 -20.73 -5.57 3.84
N ALA A 41 -21.01 -4.33 4.24
CA ALA A 41 -21.30 -3.25 3.29
C ALA A 41 -20.06 -2.88 2.48
N MET A 42 -18.90 -2.82 3.13
CA MET A 42 -17.63 -2.56 2.46
C MET A 42 -17.24 -3.72 1.54
N GLU A 43 -17.43 -4.97 1.94
CA GLU A 43 -17.18 -6.14 1.08
C GLU A 43 -18.01 -6.06 -0.21
N LYS A 44 -19.31 -5.76 -0.08
CA LYS A 44 -20.19 -5.56 -1.23
C LYS A 44 -19.69 -4.45 -2.15
N LEU A 45 -19.21 -3.33 -1.62
CA LEU A 45 -18.63 -2.25 -2.42
C LEU A 45 -17.33 -2.67 -3.11
N VAL A 46 -16.46 -3.40 -2.41
CA VAL A 46 -15.21 -3.94 -2.97
C VAL A 46 -15.49 -4.85 -4.16
N VAL A 47 -16.39 -5.82 -3.98
CA VAL A 47 -16.72 -6.81 -5.03
C VAL A 47 -17.50 -6.19 -6.19
N SER A 48 -18.44 -5.29 -5.90
CA SER A 48 -19.30 -4.70 -6.94
C SER A 48 -18.63 -3.58 -7.74
N LYS A 49 -17.78 -2.77 -7.09
CA LYS A 49 -17.24 -1.51 -7.64
C LYS A 49 -15.71 -1.46 -7.60
N TYR A 50 -15.07 -1.47 -6.43
CA TYR A 50 -13.67 -1.05 -6.32
C TYR A 50 -12.72 -1.98 -7.06
N ILE A 51 -12.89 -3.30 -6.91
CA ILE A 51 -12.00 -4.26 -7.60
C ILE A 51 -12.06 -4.11 -9.12
N LYS A 52 -13.20 -3.72 -9.69
CA LYS A 52 -13.36 -3.47 -11.13
C LYS A 52 -12.67 -2.18 -11.54
N GLN A 53 -12.78 -1.13 -10.72
CA GLN A 53 -12.12 0.15 -10.96
C GLN A 53 -10.59 0.01 -10.87
N GLU A 54 -10.07 -0.67 -9.85
CA GLU A 54 -8.64 -0.87 -9.65
C GLU A 54 -8.03 -1.73 -10.77
N ARG A 55 -8.72 -2.79 -11.20
CA ARG A 55 -8.30 -3.60 -12.36
C ARG A 55 -8.19 -2.78 -13.65
N LYS A 56 -9.04 -1.77 -13.82
CA LYS A 56 -9.05 -0.91 -15.01
C LYS A 56 -8.03 0.23 -14.92
N ASN A 57 -7.92 0.85 -13.74
CA ASN A 57 -7.27 2.15 -13.57
C ASN A 57 -5.90 2.07 -12.86
N THR A 58 -5.59 0.97 -12.16
CA THR A 58 -4.33 0.81 -11.43
C THR A 58 -3.38 -0.11 -12.22
N PRO A 59 -2.28 0.42 -12.77
CA PRO A 59 -1.36 -0.36 -13.59
C PRO A 59 -0.82 -1.58 -12.85
N GLY A 60 -0.95 -2.76 -13.47
CA GLY A 60 -0.45 -4.02 -12.92
C GLY A 60 -1.31 -4.67 -11.84
N PHE A 61 -2.33 -3.97 -11.29
CA PHE A 61 -3.16 -4.50 -10.20
C PHE A 61 -3.89 -5.79 -10.58
N ALA A 62 -4.47 -5.86 -11.78
CA ALA A 62 -5.20 -7.05 -12.21
C ALA A 62 -4.30 -8.31 -12.25
N ALA A 63 -3.07 -8.17 -12.73
CA ALA A 63 -2.10 -9.26 -12.78
C ALA A 63 -1.59 -9.62 -11.38
N ALA A 64 -1.26 -8.61 -10.57
CA ALA A 64 -0.80 -8.78 -9.19
C ALA A 64 -1.84 -9.49 -8.33
N TRP A 65 -3.10 -9.05 -8.39
CA TRP A 65 -4.21 -9.66 -7.64
C TRP A 65 -4.52 -11.08 -8.12
N LYS A 66 -4.48 -11.34 -9.44
CA LYS A 66 -4.63 -12.70 -9.98
C LYS A 66 -3.52 -13.63 -9.50
N ASN A 67 -2.27 -13.18 -9.50
CA ASN A 67 -1.15 -13.95 -8.98
C ASN A 67 -1.33 -14.23 -7.49
N ALA A 68 -1.72 -13.23 -6.70
CA ALA A 68 -1.98 -13.38 -5.28
C ALA A 68 -3.09 -14.40 -5.00
N LEU A 69 -4.19 -14.39 -5.76
CA LEU A 69 -5.26 -15.41 -5.68
C LEU A 69 -4.80 -16.82 -6.05
N ASN A 70 -3.79 -16.96 -6.92
CA ASN A 70 -3.22 -18.27 -7.27
C ASN A 70 -2.23 -18.78 -6.21
N LYS A 71 -1.67 -17.87 -5.41
CA LYS A 71 -0.70 -18.16 -4.36
C LYS A 71 -1.32 -18.17 -2.96
N SER A 72 -2.63 -17.92 -2.86
CA SER A 72 -3.36 -17.97 -1.60
C SER A 72 -3.32 -19.39 -1.03
N CYS A 73 -2.95 -19.53 0.24
CA CYS A 73 -2.81 -20.81 0.93
C CYS A 73 -4.16 -21.39 1.42
N SER A 74 -5.29 -20.75 1.10
CA SER A 74 -6.60 -21.17 1.59
C SER A 74 -7.23 -22.16 0.61
N GLU A 75 -7.32 -23.43 1.03
CA GLU A 75 -8.02 -24.48 0.28
C GLU A 75 -9.55 -24.26 0.30
N GLU A 76 -10.06 -23.64 1.35
CA GLU A 76 -11.45 -23.20 1.44
C GLU A 76 -11.63 -21.82 0.80
N ASN A 77 -12.68 -21.63 0.00
CA ASN A 77 -12.97 -20.33 -0.63
C ASN A 77 -13.16 -19.18 0.38
N LYS A 78 -13.37 -19.49 1.67
CA LYS A 78 -13.73 -18.53 2.73
C LYS A 78 -12.66 -17.48 3.02
N PHE A 79 -11.36 -17.83 2.98
CA PHE A 79 -10.26 -16.90 3.31
C PHE A 79 -9.36 -16.57 2.11
N LYS A 80 -9.80 -16.90 0.91
CA LYS A 80 -8.98 -16.78 -0.30
C LYS A 80 -8.53 -15.34 -0.57
N ASN A 81 -9.43 -14.37 -0.40
CA ASN A 81 -9.12 -12.96 -0.64
C ASN A 81 -8.22 -12.36 0.44
N GLN A 82 -8.43 -12.73 1.71
CA GLN A 82 -7.59 -12.35 2.84
C GLN A 82 -6.17 -12.90 2.67
N SER A 83 -6.04 -14.18 2.31
CA SER A 83 -4.75 -14.80 2.03
C SER A 83 -4.05 -14.15 0.82
N ALA A 84 -4.79 -13.82 -0.24
CA ALA A 84 -4.25 -13.08 -1.37
C ALA A 84 -3.79 -11.66 -0.98
N ALA A 85 -4.53 -10.95 -0.13
CA ALA A 85 -4.13 -9.63 0.37
C ALA A 85 -2.83 -9.70 1.17
N ILE A 86 -2.70 -10.68 2.07
CA ILE A 86 -1.44 -10.94 2.81
C ILE A 86 -0.30 -11.22 1.82
N TYR A 87 -0.50 -12.14 0.87
CA TYR A 87 0.53 -12.49 -0.11
C TYR A 87 0.99 -11.27 -0.92
N LEU A 88 0.06 -10.42 -1.36
CA LEU A 88 0.38 -9.21 -2.12
C LEU A 88 1.16 -8.20 -1.26
N TYR A 89 0.78 -8.03 0.01
CA TYR A 89 1.45 -7.15 0.96
C TYR A 89 2.87 -7.64 1.32
N THR A 90 3.07 -8.95 1.48
CA THR A 90 4.41 -9.52 1.78
C THR A 90 5.23 -9.83 0.53
N GLY A 91 4.69 -9.54 -0.66
CA GLY A 91 5.31 -9.88 -1.94
C GLY A 91 6.56 -9.05 -2.25
N ASN A 92 7.47 -9.62 -3.05
CA ASN A 92 8.66 -8.91 -3.50
C ASN A 92 8.26 -7.66 -4.33
N PRO A 93 8.67 -6.45 -3.93
CA PRO A 93 8.30 -5.21 -4.62
C PRO A 93 8.83 -5.14 -6.06
N ALA A 94 9.86 -5.91 -6.42
CA ALA A 94 10.34 -5.99 -7.79
C ALA A 94 9.35 -6.70 -8.74
N ILE A 95 8.50 -7.59 -8.23
CA ILE A 95 7.52 -8.34 -9.04
C ILE A 95 6.30 -7.47 -9.36
N ASN A 96 5.76 -6.77 -8.35
CA ASN A 96 4.55 -5.96 -8.47
C ASN A 96 4.84 -4.50 -8.11
N LYS A 97 5.78 -3.85 -8.79
CA LYS A 97 6.30 -2.50 -8.41
C LYS A 97 5.19 -1.50 -8.07
N LYS A 98 4.16 -1.40 -8.93
CA LYS A 98 3.04 -0.44 -8.81
C LYS A 98 1.97 -0.82 -7.79
N CYS A 99 2.02 -2.04 -7.24
CA CYS A 99 1.06 -2.56 -6.26
C CYS A 99 1.78 -3.17 -5.05
N SER A 100 3.02 -2.78 -4.83
CA SER A 100 3.87 -3.29 -3.75
C SER A 100 3.44 -2.69 -2.42
N TYR A 101 3.89 -3.29 -1.32
CA TYR A 101 3.69 -2.71 0.02
C TYR A 101 4.27 -1.29 0.14
N ILE A 102 5.29 -0.94 -0.65
CA ILE A 102 5.89 0.40 -0.67
C ILE A 102 4.87 1.41 -1.21
N GLU A 103 4.27 1.13 -2.36
CA GLU A 103 3.25 1.99 -2.97
C GLU A 103 1.98 2.02 -2.15
N PHE A 104 1.58 0.87 -1.60
CA PHE A 104 0.43 0.75 -0.72
C PHE A 104 0.61 1.59 0.56
N ASN A 105 1.73 1.43 1.26
CA ASN A 105 2.02 2.18 2.49
C ASN A 105 2.16 3.69 2.21
N ALA A 106 2.73 4.07 1.06
CA ALA A 106 2.79 5.47 0.67
C ALA A 106 1.38 6.05 0.43
N ALA A 107 0.51 5.30 -0.25
CA ALA A 107 -0.87 5.70 -0.51
C ALA A 107 -1.71 5.75 0.77
N THR A 108 -1.58 4.78 1.68
CA THR A 108 -2.34 4.76 2.95
C THR A 108 -1.87 5.85 3.90
N ARG A 109 -0.57 6.15 3.98
CA ARG A 109 0.00 7.16 4.90
C ARG A 109 -0.57 8.57 4.70
N LYS A 110 -0.96 8.93 3.47
CA LYS A 110 -1.46 10.27 3.10
C LYS A 110 -2.81 10.24 2.38
N GLY A 111 -3.50 9.09 2.42
CA GLY A 111 -4.60 8.78 1.52
C GLY A 111 -5.97 9.30 1.94
N LYS A 112 -6.14 9.92 3.12
CA LYS A 112 -7.46 10.32 3.66
C LYS A 112 -8.30 11.11 2.68
N ALA A 113 -7.71 12.10 2.02
CA ALA A 113 -8.43 12.91 1.02
C ALA A 113 -8.89 12.06 -0.17
N ALA A 114 -7.99 11.22 -0.72
CA ALA A 114 -8.28 10.35 -1.85
C ALA A 114 -9.34 9.27 -1.50
N TYR A 115 -9.32 8.78 -0.25
CA TYR A 115 -10.29 7.83 0.26
C TYR A 115 -11.69 8.45 0.31
N LYS A 116 -11.80 9.67 0.85
CA LYS A 116 -13.07 10.42 0.89
C LYS A 116 -13.59 10.80 -0.50
N SER A 117 -12.70 11.09 -1.44
CA SER A 117 -13.08 11.47 -2.82
C SER A 117 -13.26 10.28 -3.77
N ASN A 118 -13.27 9.04 -3.29
CA ASN A 118 -13.39 7.84 -4.13
C ASN A 118 -12.25 7.66 -5.16
N SER A 119 -11.06 8.24 -4.93
CA SER A 119 -9.91 8.16 -5.82
C SER A 119 -8.72 7.39 -5.24
N PHE A 120 -8.85 6.84 -4.04
CA PHE A 120 -7.87 5.90 -3.47
C PHE A 120 -7.75 4.63 -4.33
N GLN A 121 -6.53 4.13 -4.49
CA GLN A 121 -6.20 3.12 -5.51
C GLN A 121 -6.06 1.69 -4.95
N PHE A 122 -6.28 1.51 -3.65
CA PHE A 122 -6.05 0.24 -2.95
C PHE A 122 -7.19 -0.14 -1.99
N TYR A 123 -8.45 0.19 -2.28
CA TYR A 123 -9.61 -0.24 -1.50
C TYR A 123 -9.67 -1.76 -1.32
N THR A 124 -9.44 -2.54 -2.38
CA THR A 124 -9.52 -4.01 -2.29
C THR A 124 -8.43 -4.57 -1.38
N LEU A 125 -7.18 -4.14 -1.56
CA LEU A 125 -6.06 -4.60 -0.74
C LEU A 125 -6.22 -4.14 0.71
N PHE A 126 -6.59 -2.86 0.93
CA PHE A 126 -6.79 -2.31 2.27
C PHE A 126 -7.91 -3.04 3.02
N PHE A 127 -9.07 -3.22 2.38
CA PHE A 127 -10.19 -3.96 2.99
C PHE A 127 -9.82 -5.38 3.39
N TYR A 128 -9.33 -6.20 2.45
CA TYR A 128 -9.04 -7.61 2.75
C TYR A 128 -7.83 -7.79 3.67
N LEU A 129 -6.87 -6.87 3.70
CA LEU A 129 -5.75 -6.91 4.63
C LEU A 129 -6.21 -6.58 6.06
N THR A 130 -6.99 -5.50 6.23
CA THR A 130 -7.62 -5.17 7.53
C THR A 130 -8.49 -6.34 8.01
N ASP A 131 -9.29 -6.90 7.10
CA ASP A 131 -10.16 -8.02 7.40
C ASP A 131 -9.40 -9.29 7.81
N ALA A 132 -8.28 -9.56 7.14
CA ALA A 132 -7.41 -10.69 7.48
C ALA A 132 -6.84 -10.55 8.90
N VAL A 133 -6.29 -9.37 9.24
CA VAL A 133 -5.69 -9.11 10.55
C VAL A 133 -6.72 -9.27 11.67
N GLN A 134 -7.97 -8.84 11.46
CA GLN A 134 -9.03 -8.98 12.46
C GLN A 134 -9.44 -10.44 12.73
N GLN A 135 -9.26 -11.33 11.74
CA GLN A 135 -9.65 -12.74 11.83
C GLN A 135 -8.53 -13.66 12.31
N LEU A 136 -7.26 -13.24 12.18
CA LEU A 136 -6.08 -14.00 12.63
C LEU A 136 -5.81 -13.90 14.14
N LYS A 137 -6.81 -13.49 14.93
CA LYS A 137 -6.69 -13.34 16.39
C LYS A 137 -6.40 -14.67 17.09
#